data_AF-A0A376TYN2-F1
#
_entry.id   AF-A0A376TYN2-F1
#
_cell.length_a   1.000
_cell.length_b   1.000
_cell.length_c   1.000
_cell.angle_alpha   90.00
_cell.angle_beta   90.00
_cell.angle_gamma   90.00
#
_symmetry.space_group_name_H-M   'P 1'
#
loop_
_entity.id
_entity.type
_entity.pdbx_description
1 polymer ?
#
loop_
_entity_poly.entity_id
_entity_poly.type
_entity_poly.pdbx_seq_one_letter_code
_entity_poly.pdbx_strand_id
1 'polypeptide(L)'
;MAIVDKHVTPLLSVNDSSLMIGMPKSLTAATGMDALTHAIEAYVSIAATPITDACALKAVTMIAENLPLAVEDGSNAKAREAMAYASFLAGMAFNNASLVMFMRWRTSWAVSTTCHTVYVTPFCCRMFRYSTAKSPPHVCVTVPLQWA
;
A
#
# COMPACT_ATOMS: atom_id res chain seq x y z
N MET A 1 -11.99 -16.80 7.82
CA MET A 1 -13.28 -16.33 7.24
C MET A 1 -13.21 -14.81 7.21
N ALA A 2 -13.49 -14.17 6.07
CA ALA A 2 -13.53 -12.71 5.98
C ALA A 2 -14.99 -12.24 6.09
N ILE A 3 -15.25 -11.20 6.89
CA ILE A 3 -16.56 -10.54 6.98
C ILE A 3 -16.51 -9.33 6.05
N VAL A 4 -17.40 -9.28 5.07
CA VAL A 4 -17.50 -8.19 4.09
C VAL A 4 -18.94 -7.68 4.11
N ASP A 5 -19.17 -6.56 4.80
CA ASP A 5 -20.49 -5.96 4.96
C ASP A 5 -20.34 -4.43 5.05
N LYS A 6 -21.23 -3.67 4.41
CA LYS A 6 -21.28 -2.20 4.50
C LYS A 6 -21.37 -1.67 5.94
N HIS A 7 -21.91 -2.47 6.86
CA HIS A 7 -22.08 -2.11 8.26
C HIS A 7 -20.78 -2.17 9.07
N VAL A 8 -19.72 -2.79 8.53
CA VAL A 8 -18.39 -2.76 9.18
C VAL A 8 -17.58 -1.51 8.81
N THR A 9 -18.06 -0.72 7.85
CA THR A 9 -17.42 0.56 7.50
C THR A 9 -17.62 1.55 8.66
N PRO A 10 -16.53 2.12 9.22
CA PRO A 10 -16.64 3.07 10.31
C PRO A 10 -17.36 4.35 9.86
N LEU A 11 -18.16 4.94 10.75
CA LEU A 11 -18.86 6.20 10.49
C LEU A 11 -17.90 7.39 10.35
N LEU A 12 -16.75 7.32 11.03
CA LEU A 12 -15.71 8.34 11.01
C LEU A 12 -14.34 7.67 11.10
N SER A 13 -13.42 8.07 10.22
CA SER A 13 -12.00 7.71 10.29
C SER A 13 -11.18 8.97 10.55
N VAL A 14 -10.31 8.92 11.55
CA VAL A 14 -9.39 10.03 11.89
C VAL A 14 -7.96 9.54 11.71
N ASN A 15 -7.25 10.16 10.77
CA ASN A 15 -5.85 9.85 10.48
C ASN A 15 -4.97 11.02 10.96
N ASP A 16 -4.56 10.96 12.23
CA ASP A 16 -3.68 11.96 12.83
C ASP A 16 -2.22 11.53 12.73
N SER A 17 -1.40 12.32 12.02
CA SER A 17 0.02 12.06 11.84
C SER A 17 0.83 12.24 13.13
N SER A 18 0.35 13.02 14.09
CA SER A 18 1.01 13.21 15.39
C SER A 18 1.08 11.91 16.20
N LEU A 19 0.06 11.06 16.07
CA LEU A 19 0.01 9.73 16.69
C LEU A 19 0.96 8.73 16.03
N MET A 20 1.45 9.03 14.82
CA MET A 20 2.34 8.14 14.05
C MET A 20 3.83 8.45 14.26
N ILE A 21 4.17 9.57 14.92
CA ILE A 21 5.56 9.98 15.17
C ILE A 21 6.32 8.94 16.02
N GLY A 22 5.63 8.28 16.96
CA GLY A 22 6.21 7.27 17.86
C GLY A 22 6.52 5.91 17.21
N MET A 23 6.19 5.71 15.93
CA MET A 23 6.39 4.43 15.26
C MET A 23 7.89 4.15 15.02
N PRO A 24 8.40 2.95 15.38
CA PRO A 24 9.78 2.59 15.09
C PRO A 24 10.04 2.48 13.59
N LYS A 25 11.31 2.64 13.19
CA LYS A 25 11.73 2.64 11.78
C LYS A 25 11.31 1.38 11.03
N SER A 26 11.47 0.21 11.66
CA SER A 26 11.10 -1.08 11.09
C SER A 26 9.59 -1.18 10.81
N LEU A 27 8.75 -0.72 11.74
CA LEU A 27 7.31 -0.71 11.57
C LEU A 27 6.87 0.31 10.51
N THR A 28 7.53 1.47 10.47
CA THR A 28 7.27 2.51 9.45
C THR A 28 7.58 2.01 8.04
N ALA A 29 8.74 1.37 7.86
CA ALA A 29 9.12 0.78 6.58
C ALA A 29 8.11 -0.29 6.16
N ALA A 30 7.77 -1.19 7.08
CA ALA A 30 6.85 -2.27 6.76
C ALA A 30 5.45 -1.72 6.41
N THR A 31 4.86 -0.88 7.26
CA THR A 31 3.50 -0.34 7.02
C THR A 31 3.44 0.54 5.77
N GLY A 32 4.52 1.24 5.42
CA GLY A 32 4.61 1.96 4.15
C GLY A 32 4.65 1.03 2.93
N MET A 33 5.36 -0.10 3.01
CA MET A 33 5.39 -1.11 1.95
C MET A 33 4.05 -1.83 1.78
N ASP A 34 3.29 -2.01 2.86
CA ASP A 34 1.93 -2.53 2.84
C ASP A 34 0.98 -1.57 2.10
N ALA A 35 1.01 -0.29 2.44
CA ALA A 35 0.27 0.75 1.73
C ALA A 35 0.63 0.82 0.23
N LEU A 36 1.92 0.65 -0.11
CA LEU A 36 2.37 0.62 -1.50
C LEU A 36 1.79 -0.56 -2.26
N THR A 37 1.77 -1.73 -1.62
CA THR A 37 1.25 -2.96 -2.21
C THR A 37 -0.25 -2.84 -2.43
N HIS A 38 -1.01 -2.31 -1.47
CA HIS A 38 -2.43 -2.02 -1.65
C HIS A 38 -2.71 -1.10 -2.84
N ALA A 39 -1.91 -0.04 -3.01
CA ALA A 39 -2.08 0.89 -4.13
C ALA A 39 -1.79 0.21 -5.48
N ILE A 40 -0.70 -0.56 -5.58
CA ILE A 40 -0.34 -1.28 -6.81
C ILE A 40 -1.39 -2.34 -7.14
N GLU A 41 -1.84 -3.12 -6.15
CA GLU A 41 -2.85 -4.17 -6.35
C GLU A 41 -4.20 -3.61 -6.77
N ALA A 42 -4.60 -2.47 -6.20
CA ALA A 42 -5.82 -1.79 -6.59
C ALA A 42 -5.75 -1.30 -8.05
N TYR A 43 -4.61 -0.76 -8.47
CA TYR A 43 -4.41 -0.28 -9.84
C TYR A 43 -4.45 -1.40 -10.89
N VAL A 44 -3.99 -2.60 -10.53
CA VAL A 44 -3.90 -3.74 -11.46
C VAL A 44 -5.11 -4.67 -11.35
N SER A 45 -6.12 -4.25 -10.56
CA SER A 45 -7.31 -5.03 -10.32
C SER A 45 -8.21 -5.13 -11.55
N ILE A 46 -8.87 -6.28 -11.68
CA ILE A 46 -9.95 -6.49 -12.66
C ILE A 46 -11.18 -5.62 -12.39
N ALA A 47 -11.36 -5.15 -11.15
CA ALA A 47 -12.43 -4.22 -10.77
C ALA A 47 -11.91 -2.77 -10.61
N ALA A 48 -10.77 -2.45 -11.20
CA ALA A 48 -10.25 -1.09 -11.24
C ALA A 48 -11.20 -0.14 -12.00
N THR A 49 -11.35 1.06 -11.47
CA THR A 49 -12.13 2.16 -12.04
C THR A 49 -11.25 3.41 -12.15
N PRO A 50 -11.59 4.39 -13.00
CA PRO A 50 -10.81 5.62 -13.11
C PRO A 50 -10.61 6.37 -11.78
N ILE A 51 -11.57 6.25 -10.86
CA ILE A 51 -11.48 6.85 -9.52
C ILE A 51 -10.44 6.12 -8.67
N THR A 52 -10.50 4.78 -8.63
CA THR A 52 -9.54 3.98 -7.86
C THR A 52 -8.13 4.09 -8.43
N ASP A 53 -8.00 4.24 -9.76
CA ASP A 53 -6.72 4.43 -10.43
C ASP A 53 -6.09 5.77 -10.07
N ALA A 54 -6.88 6.85 -10.05
CA ALA A 54 -6.40 8.16 -9.62
C ALA A 54 -5.91 8.14 -8.15
N CYS A 55 -6.67 7.48 -7.26
CA CYS A 55 -6.28 7.30 -5.86
C CYS A 55 -5.01 6.45 -5.72
N ALA A 56 -4.94 5.33 -6.45
CA ALA A 56 -3.80 4.41 -6.41
C ALA A 56 -2.52 5.07 -6.93
N LEU A 57 -2.58 5.72 -8.09
CA LEU A 57 -1.42 6.41 -8.67
C LEU A 57 -0.92 7.52 -7.73
N LYS A 58 -1.84 8.33 -7.18
CA LYS A 58 -1.45 9.38 -6.23
C LYS A 58 -0.82 8.80 -4.96
N ALA A 59 -1.36 7.71 -4.43
CA ALA A 59 -0.80 7.01 -3.27
C ALA A 59 0.61 6.49 -3.57
N VAL A 60 0.82 5.83 -4.71
CA VAL A 60 2.15 5.31 -5.12
C VAL A 60 3.19 6.43 -5.20
N THR A 61 2.85 7.55 -5.84
CA THR A 61 3.76 8.71 -5.94
C THR A 61 4.12 9.25 -4.56
N MET A 62 3.12 9.47 -3.70
CA MET A 62 3.36 10.01 -2.36
C MET A 62 4.19 9.05 -1.49
N ILE A 63 3.95 7.74 -1.57
CA ILE A 63 4.74 6.75 -0.83
C ILE A 63 6.18 6.71 -1.32
N ALA A 64 6.41 6.71 -2.63
CA ALA A 64 7.75 6.68 -3.20
C ALA A 64 8.59 7.91 -2.78
N GLU A 65 7.98 9.08 -2.66
CA GLU A 65 8.64 10.33 -2.26
C GLU A 65 8.87 10.42 -0.74
N ASN A 66 7.92 9.94 0.09
CA ASN A 66 7.91 10.24 1.52
C ASN A 66 8.29 9.06 2.43
N LEU A 67 8.20 7.81 1.96
CA LEU A 67 8.53 6.64 2.78
C LEU A 67 10.00 6.61 3.21
N PRO A 68 11.00 6.87 2.33
CA PRO A 68 12.41 6.89 2.75
C PRO A 68 12.65 7.95 3.84
N LEU A 69 12.09 9.15 3.65
CA LEU A 69 12.20 10.27 4.59
C LEU A 69 11.58 9.92 5.95
N ALA A 70 10.41 9.27 5.97
CA ALA A 70 9.74 8.87 7.21
C ALA A 70 10.46 7.72 7.94
N VAL A 71 11.20 6.87 7.23
CA VAL A 71 12.00 5.77 7.81
C VAL A 71 13.33 6.29 8.35
N GLU A 72 13.99 7.19 7.63
CA GLU A 72 15.24 7.82 8.07
C GLU A 72 15.01 8.71 9.29
N ASP A 73 13.99 9.57 9.22
CA ASP A 73 13.57 10.48 10.27
C ASP A 73 12.08 10.33 10.62
N GLY A 74 11.81 9.52 11.65
CA GLY A 74 10.46 9.29 12.14
C GLY A 74 9.79 10.52 12.76
N SER A 75 10.57 11.57 13.09
CA SER A 75 10.07 12.83 13.65
C SER A 75 9.70 13.86 12.58
N ASN A 76 9.96 13.57 11.31
CA ASN A 76 9.58 14.44 10.20
C ASN A 76 8.06 14.48 10.01
N ALA A 77 7.43 15.51 10.59
CA ALA A 77 5.98 15.69 10.55
C ALA A 77 5.41 15.74 9.13
N LYS A 78 6.12 16.37 8.17
CA LYS A 78 5.66 16.46 6.78
C LYS A 78 5.64 15.10 6.09
N ALA A 79 6.70 14.32 6.26
CA ALA A 79 6.77 12.97 5.70
C ALA A 79 5.72 12.04 6.32
N ARG A 80 5.49 12.15 7.64
CA ARG A 80 4.44 11.39 8.35
C ARG A 80 3.04 11.75 7.88
N GLU A 81 2.76 13.03 7.72
CA GLU A 81 1.48 13.51 7.20
C GLU A 81 1.25 13.04 5.77
N ALA A 82 2.25 13.17 4.89
CA ALA A 82 2.16 12.66 3.53
C ALA A 82 1.91 11.15 3.48
N MET A 83 2.59 10.37 4.33
CA MET A 83 2.34 8.92 4.45
C MET A 83 0.95 8.59 4.99
N ALA A 84 0.39 9.40 5.91
CA ALA A 84 -0.97 9.22 6.42
C ALA A 84 -2.04 9.47 5.34
N TYR A 85 -1.82 10.47 4.48
CA TYR A 85 -2.68 10.69 3.31
C TYR A 85 -2.53 9.58 2.26
N ALA A 86 -1.29 9.15 2.01
CA ALA A 86 -1.03 8.13 1.01
C ALA A 86 -1.63 6.77 1.40
N SER A 87 -1.53 6.37 2.67
CA SER A 87 -2.17 5.15 3.17
C SER A 87 -3.69 5.21 3.09
N PHE A 88 -4.29 6.38 3.35
CA PHE A 88 -5.73 6.59 3.21
C PHE A 88 -6.19 6.50 1.74
N LEU A 89 -5.44 7.11 0.81
CA LEU A 89 -5.70 7.03 -0.62
C LEU A 89 -5.58 5.59 -1.14
N ALA A 90 -4.56 4.86 -0.71
CA ALA A 90 -4.42 3.43 -0.99
C ALA A 90 -5.63 2.65 -0.45
N GLY A 91 -6.10 2.99 0.76
CA GLY A 91 -7.31 2.49 1.40
C GLY A 91 -8.57 2.63 0.54
N MET A 92 -8.82 3.85 0.07
CA MET A 92 -9.96 4.15 -0.80
C MET A 92 -9.87 3.40 -2.15
N ALA A 93 -8.66 3.22 -2.68
CA ALA A 93 -8.46 2.48 -3.91
C ALA A 93 -8.77 0.98 -3.73
N PHE A 94 -8.16 0.31 -2.75
CA PHE A 94 -8.31 -1.14 -2.60
C PHE A 94 -9.68 -1.55 -2.06
N ASN A 95 -10.31 -0.73 -1.21
CA ASN A 95 -11.63 -1.03 -0.66
C ASN A 95 -12.71 -1.11 -1.76
N ASN A 96 -12.52 -0.36 -2.86
CA ASN A 96 -13.47 -0.31 -3.98
C ASN A 96 -13.03 -1.20 -5.15
N ALA A 97 -11.73 -1.26 -5.46
CA ALA A 97 -11.21 -2.08 -6.56
C ALA A 97 -11.04 -3.56 -6.20
N SER A 98 -11.17 -3.92 -4.91
CA SER A 98 -10.78 -5.22 -4.36
C SER A 98 -9.30 -5.57 -4.58
N LEU A 99 -8.72 -6.39 -3.71
CA LEU A 99 -7.31 -6.79 -3.81
C LEU A 99 -7.17 -8.07 -4.65
N VAL A 100 -6.33 -8.02 -5.69
CA VAL A 100 -6.06 -9.18 -6.57
C VAL A 100 -5.32 -10.29 -5.83
N MET A 101 -4.45 -9.97 -4.88
CA MET A 101 -3.57 -10.98 -4.27
C MET A 101 -4.25 -11.79 -3.16
N PHE A 102 -5.28 -11.23 -2.49
CA PHE A 102 -6.04 -11.95 -1.46
C PHE A 102 -6.79 -13.16 -2.05
N MET A 103 -7.30 -13.06 -3.28
CA MET A 103 -7.97 -14.17 -3.95
C MET A 103 -7.01 -15.16 -4.64
N ARG A 104 -5.82 -14.72 -5.08
CA ARG A 104 -4.92 -15.54 -5.90
C ARG A 104 -3.93 -16.41 -5.10
N TRP A 105 -3.53 -16.02 -3.88
CA TRP A 105 -2.48 -16.71 -3.10
C TRP A 105 -2.89 -17.04 -1.65
N ARG A 106 -4.10 -17.59 -1.48
CA ARG A 106 -4.71 -17.93 -0.18
C ARG A 106 -3.89 -18.90 0.71
N THR A 107 -2.92 -19.63 0.16
CA THR A 107 -2.12 -20.64 0.89
C THR A 107 -0.81 -20.13 1.47
N SER A 108 -0.21 -19.06 0.94
CA SER A 108 1.11 -18.62 1.42
C SER A 108 1.04 -17.63 2.59
N TRP A 109 -0.11 -16.97 2.77
CA TRP A 109 -0.28 -15.88 3.74
C TRP A 109 -0.82 -16.35 5.10
N ALA A 110 -1.65 -17.38 5.12
CA ALA A 110 -2.24 -17.92 6.35
C ALA A 110 -1.26 -18.77 7.20
N VAL A 111 -0.08 -19.11 6.65
CA VAL A 111 0.88 -20.04 7.27
C VAL A 111 2.03 -19.31 7.98
N SER A 112 2.16 -17.98 7.83
CA SER A 112 3.19 -17.21 8.52
C SER A 112 2.64 -16.57 9.79
N THR A 113 3.08 -17.03 10.95
CA THR A 113 2.89 -16.39 12.27
C THR A 113 3.76 -15.14 12.46
N THR A 114 4.42 -14.65 11.41
CA THR A 114 5.24 -13.44 11.43
C THR A 114 4.44 -12.28 10.86
N CYS A 115 4.58 -11.09 11.47
CA CYS A 115 3.84 -9.87 11.14
C CYS A 115 3.58 -9.72 9.63
N HIS A 116 2.30 -9.55 9.26
CA HIS A 116 1.74 -9.39 7.91
C HIS A 116 2.63 -8.59 6.94
N THR A 117 3.36 -7.64 7.51
CA THR A 117 4.18 -6.63 6.88
C THR A 117 5.58 -7.07 6.45
N VAL A 118 6.13 -8.18 6.99
CA VAL A 118 7.52 -8.62 6.72
C VAL A 118 7.65 -9.45 5.44
N TYR A 119 6.57 -10.13 5.02
CA TYR A 119 6.56 -10.95 3.79
C TYR A 119 6.31 -10.13 2.51
N VAL A 120 5.76 -8.93 2.63
CA VAL A 120 5.36 -8.11 1.49
C VAL A 120 6.58 -7.61 0.71
N THR A 121 7.69 -7.30 1.39
CA THR A 121 8.89 -6.70 0.77
C THR A 121 9.56 -7.58 -0.30
N PRO A 122 9.91 -8.87 -0.05
CA PRO A 122 10.50 -9.72 -1.10
C PRO A 122 9.47 -10.13 -2.19
N PHE A 123 8.17 -10.14 -1.88
CA PHE A 123 7.12 -10.45 -2.86
C PHE A 123 6.79 -9.27 -3.77
N CYS A 124 6.86 -8.04 -3.26
CA CYS A 124 6.58 -6.80 -4.00
C CYS A 124 7.49 -6.67 -5.24
N CYS A 125 8.79 -6.99 -5.13
CA CYS A 125 9.71 -7.00 -6.27
C CYS A 125 9.32 -7.99 -7.37
N ARG A 126 8.81 -9.17 -7.01
CA ARG A 126 8.41 -10.21 -7.98
C ARG A 126 7.04 -9.90 -8.58
N MET A 127 6.15 -9.31 -7.78
CA MET A 127 4.86 -8.80 -8.22
C MET A 127 5.01 -7.64 -9.21
N PHE A 128 5.93 -6.71 -8.96
CA PHE A 128 6.21 -5.57 -9.83
C PHE A 128 6.58 -6.01 -11.26
N ARG A 129 7.47 -7.02 -11.37
CA ARG A 129 7.85 -7.62 -12.66
C ARG A 129 6.73 -8.41 -13.33
N TYR A 130 5.81 -9.00 -12.56
CA TYR A 130 4.69 -9.77 -13.12
C TYR A 130 3.53 -8.87 -13.57
N SER A 131 3.31 -7.75 -12.88
CA SER A 131 2.22 -6.81 -13.17
C SER A 131 2.49 -5.93 -14.39
N THR A 132 3.75 -5.50 -14.56
CA THR A 132 4.22 -4.77 -15.76
C THR A 132 4.11 -5.59 -17.05
N ALA A 133 3.99 -6.91 -16.96
CA ALA A 133 3.79 -7.78 -18.13
C ALA A 133 2.32 -7.86 -18.60
N LYS A 134 1.36 -7.36 -17.81
CA LYS A 134 -0.09 -7.46 -18.10
C LYS A 134 -0.80 -6.12 -18.26
N SER A 135 -0.20 -5.01 -17.84
CA SER A 135 -0.78 -3.66 -17.95
C SER A 135 -0.42 -3.03 -19.32
N PRO A 136 -1.33 -2.29 -19.97
CA PRO A 136 -1.03 -1.61 -21.24
C PRO A 136 0.13 -0.62 -21.07
N PRO A 137 0.91 -0.32 -22.14
CA PRO A 137 2.23 0.32 -22.07
C PRO A 137 2.26 1.77 -21.56
N HIS A 138 1.15 2.32 -21.07
CA HIS A 138 0.99 3.75 -20.81
C HIS A 138 1.46 4.20 -19.42
N VAL A 139 1.73 3.30 -18.47
CA VAL A 139 2.21 3.69 -17.13
C VAL A 139 3.20 2.65 -16.61
N CYS A 140 4.43 2.68 -17.12
CA CYS A 140 5.56 2.07 -16.44
C CYS A 140 5.88 2.93 -15.22
N VAL A 141 5.35 2.57 -14.05
CA VAL A 141 5.74 3.22 -12.79
C VAL A 141 7.16 2.79 -12.48
N THR A 142 8.19 3.41 -13.05
CA THR A 142 9.56 3.19 -12.60
C THR A 142 9.70 3.76 -11.19
N VAL A 143 9.34 2.98 -10.18
CA VAL A 143 9.83 3.21 -8.81
C VAL A 143 11.31 2.86 -8.88
N PRO A 144 12.25 3.79 -8.69
CA PRO A 144 13.67 3.46 -8.66
C PRO A 144 13.92 2.50 -7.49
N LEU A 145 14.00 1.21 -7.83
CA LEU A 145 14.34 0.08 -6.97
C LEU A 145 15.84 0.08 -6.64
N GLN A 146 16.37 1.19 -6.12
CA GLN A 146 17.76 1.26 -5.63
C GLN A 146 17.90 0.73 -4.18
N TRP A 147 16.87 0.06 -3.66
CA TRP A 147 16.71 -0.22 -2.22
C TRP A 147 16.65 -1.71 -1.90
N ALA A 148 17.35 -2.54 -2.69
CA ALA A 148 17.63 -3.95 -2.38
C ALA A 148 19.10 -4.11 -1.94
#